data_AF-A0A392NN18-F1
#
_entry.id   AF-A0A392NN18-F1
#
_cell.length_a   1.000
_cell.length_b   1.000
_cell.length_c   1.000
_cell.angle_alpha   90.00
_cell.angle_beta   90.00
_cell.angle_gamma   90.00
#
_symmetry.space_group_name_H-M   'P 1'
#
loop_
_entity.id
_entity.type
_entity.pdbx_description
1 polymer ?
#
loop_
_entity_poly.entity_id
_entity_poly.type
_entity_poly.pdbx_seq_one_letter_code
_entity_poly.pdbx_strand_id
1 'polypeptide(L)' 'LLLQVRLVFEEPEPGVTVVKLTHTDVPEEDRYGNATVVENTERGWRELIFQRIRAVFGFGI' A
#
# COMPACT_ATOMS: atom_id res chain seq x y z
N LEU A 1 -3.63 -19.61 -3.39
CA LEU A 1 -4.02 -18.25 -3.81
C LEU A 1 -2.72 -17.46 -4.03
N LEU A 2 -2.64 -16.62 -5.06
CA LEU A 2 -1.42 -15.88 -5.39
C LEU A 2 -1.44 -14.54 -4.65
N LEU A 3 -0.32 -14.15 -4.05
CA LEU A 3 -0.14 -12.81 -3.49
C LEU A 3 -0.51 -11.76 -4.54
N GLN A 4 -1.43 -10.85 -4.19
CA GLN A 4 -1.96 -9.86 -5.11
C GLN A 4 -2.06 -8.49 -4.45
N VAL A 5 -1.51 -7.48 -5.12
CA VAL A 5 -1.74 -6.07 -4.80
C VAL A 5 -2.72 -5.49 -5.80
N ARG A 6 -3.79 -4.85 -5.31
CA ARG A 6 -4.78 -4.14 -6.11
C ARG A 6 -4.91 -2.71 -5.63
N LEU A 7 -4.77 -1.77 -6.56
CA LEU A 7 -5.05 -0.35 -6.36
C LEU A 7 -6.34 0.03 -7.10
N VAL A 8 -7.21 0.76 -6.42
CA VAL A 8 -8.39 1.40 -7.01
C VAL A 8 -8.21 2.90 -6.91
N PHE A 9 -8.47 3.60 -8.00
CA PHE A 9 -8.42 5.05 -8.08
C PHE A 9 -9.84 5.56 -8.30
N GLU A 10 -10.28 6.44 -7.42
CA GLU A 10 -11.60 7.06 -7.49
C GLU A 10 -11.43 8.58 -7.51
N GLU A 11 -12.19 9.28 -8.35
CA GLU A 11 -12.21 10.75 -8.41
C GLU A 11 -13.56 11.25 -7.87
N PRO A 12 -13.73 11.41 -6.54
CA PRO A 12 -14.99 11.89 -5.97
C PRO A 12 -15.27 13.36 -6.34
N GLU A 13 -14.23 14.15 -6.57
CA GLU A 13 -14.29 15.56 -6.95
C GLU A 13 -13.21 15.83 -8.03
N PRO A 14 -13.45 16.74 -8.99
CA PRO A 14 -12.46 17.05 -10.02
C PRO A 14 -11.09 17.41 -9.44
N GLY A 15 -10.06 16.67 -9.85
CA GLY A 15 -8.68 16.89 -9.39
C GLY A 15 -8.36 16.30 -8.02
N VAL A 16 -9.30 15.59 -7.37
CA VAL A 16 -9.06 14.85 -6.13
C VAL A 16 -9.14 13.36 -6.42
N THR A 17 -8.03 12.63 -6.27
CA THR A 17 -8.01 11.17 -6.40
C THR A 17 -7.86 10.50 -5.04
N VAL A 18 -8.81 9.63 -4.69
CA VAL A 18 -8.71 8.70 -3.57
C VAL A 18 -8.13 7.39 -4.07
N VAL A 19 -7.00 6.97 -3.49
CA VAL A 19 -6.36 5.70 -3.80
C VAL A 19 -6.66 4.69 -2.70
N LYS A 20 -7.28 3.57 -3.04
CA LYS A 20 -7.55 2.45 -2.13
C LYS A 20 -6.66 1.27 -2.48
N LEU A 21 -5.91 0.76 -1.51
CA LEU A 21 -5.06 -0.42 -1.67
C LEU A 21 -5.68 -1.63 -0.98
N THR A 22 -5.63 -2.77 -1.66
CA THR A 22 -5.90 -4.09 -1.09
C THR A 22 -4.73 -5.00 -1.43
N HIS A 23 -4.15 -5.65 -0.42
CA HIS A 23 -3.10 -6.65 -0.60
C HIS A 23 -3.58 -7.97 0.00
N THR A 24 -3.84 -8.97 -0.84
CA THR A 24 -4.34 -10.28 -0.41
C THR A 24 -3.22 -11.30 -0.38
N ASP A 25 -3.43 -12.35 0.41
CA ASP A 25 -2.55 -13.51 0.50
C ASP A 25 -1.11 -13.13 0.90
N VAL A 26 -0.97 -12.10 1.74
CA VAL A 26 0.29 -11.76 2.42
C VAL A 26 0.56 -12.87 3.44
N PRO A 27 1.72 -13.55 3.37
CA PRO A 27 2.07 -14.58 4.34
C PRO A 27 2.10 -14.02 5.77
N GLU A 28 1.67 -14.82 6.74
CA GLU A 28 1.81 -14.46 8.16
C GLU A 28 3.30 -14.48 8.58
N GLU A 29 4.04 -15.47 8.07
CA GLU A 29 5.46 -15.68 8.36
C GLU A 29 6.32 -15.66 7.09
N ASP A 30 7.57 -15.26 7.25
CA ASP A 30 8.58 -15.45 6.22
C ASP A 30 9.14 -16.89 6.22
N ARG A 31 10.07 -17.17 5.32
CA ARG A 31 10.71 -18.50 5.21
C ARG A 31 11.54 -18.92 6.43
N TYR A 32 11.73 -18.02 7.40
CA TYR A 32 12.49 -18.24 8.62
C TYR A 32 11.60 -18.29 9.88
N GLY A 33 10.28 -18.16 9.72
CA GLY A 33 9.32 -18.18 10.83
C GLY A 33 9.10 -16.81 11.49
N ASN A 34 9.48 -15.70 10.85
CA ASN A 34 9.22 -14.37 11.40
C ASN A 34 7.79 -13.93 11.10
N ALA A 35 6.95 -13.80 12.14
CA ALA A 35 5.52 -13.46 12.03
C ALA A 35 5.19 -11.97 11.82
N THR A 36 6.16 -11.15 11.40
CA THR A 36 6.00 -9.68 11.25
C THR A 36 5.71 -9.24 9.82
N VAL A 37 5.48 -10.17 8.90
CA VAL A 37 5.39 -9.89 7.46
C VAL A 37 4.20 -8.99 7.12
N VAL A 38 3.03 -9.26 7.71
CA VAL A 38 1.80 -8.47 7.47
C VAL A 38 1.98 -7.03 7.95
N GLU A 39 2.44 -6.84 9.19
CA GLU A 39 2.65 -5.51 9.78
C GLU A 39 3.69 -4.71 8.98
N ASN A 40 4.83 -5.32 8.65
CA ASN A 40 5.87 -4.66 7.87
C ASN A 40 5.39 -4.26 6.47
N THR A 41 4.55 -5.10 5.85
CA THR A 41 3.95 -4.80 4.55
C THR A 41 3.00 -3.60 4.64
N GLU A 42 2.12 -3.57 5.64
CA GLU A 42 1.20 -2.45 5.85
C GLU A 42 1.96 -1.15 6.12
N ARG A 43 2.94 -1.17 7.03
CA ARG A 43 3.77 -0.01 7.35
C ARG A 43 4.56 0.47 6.14
N GLY A 44 5.15 -0.45 5.35
CA GLY A 44 5.86 -0.10 4.12
C GLY A 44 4.98 0.65 3.12
N TRP A 45 3.73 0.23 2.93
CA TRP A 45 2.80 0.96 2.06
C TRP A 45 2.44 2.34 2.61
N ARG A 46 2.06 2.43 3.89
CA ARG A 46 1.56 3.68 4.51
C ARG A 46 2.67 4.72 4.72
N GLU A 47 3.81 4.29 5.25
CA GLU A 47 4.89 5.17 5.71
C GLU A 47 5.92 5.45 4.62
N LEU A 48 6.09 4.55 3.63
CA LEU A 48 7.11 4.71 2.59
C LEU A 48 6.51 4.96 1.22
N ILE A 49 5.74 4.00 0.68
CA ILE A 49 5.34 4.05 -0.73
C ILE A 49 4.40 5.22 -1.01
N PHE A 50 3.33 5.39 -0.23
CA PHE A 50 2.42 6.51 -0.44
C PHE A 50 3.06 7.87 -0.14
N GLN A 51 3.91 7.95 0.88
CA GLN A 51 4.64 9.19 1.16
C GLN A 51 5.59 9.56 0.02
N ARG A 52 6.26 8.56 -0.58
CA ARG A 52 7.16 8.80 -1.71
C ARG A 52 6.42 9.21 -2.98
N ILE A 53 5.25 8.63 -3.25
CA ILE A 53 4.38 9.08 -4.35
C ILE A 53 4.00 10.55 -4.13
N ARG A 54 3.55 10.92 -2.93
CA ARG A 54 3.22 12.31 -2.60
C ARG A 54 4.41 13.25 -2.80
N ALA A 55 5.57 12.90 -2.28
CA ALA A 55 6.78 13.73 -2.37
C ALA A 55 7.29 13.91 -3.81
N VAL A 56 7.30 12.83 -4.61
CA VAL A 56 7.81 12.88 -5.99
C VAL A 56 6.90 13.68 -6.92
N PHE A 57 5.59 13.54 -6.76
CA PHE A 57 4.62 14.18 -7.65
C PHE A 57 4.00 15.46 -7.09
N GLY A 58 4.32 15.83 -5.85
CA GLY A 58 3.81 17.05 -5.21
C GLY A 58 2.36 16.95 -4.73
N PHE A 59 1.84 15.74 -4.49
CA PHE A 59 0.44 15.58 -4.05
C PHE A 59 0.27 15.88 -2.56
N GLY A 60 -0.39 16.99 -2.23
CA GLY A 60 -0.77 17.34 -0.86
C GLY A 60 0.41 17.59 0.07
N ILE A 61 1.48 18.21 -0.44
CA ILE A 61 2.59 18.80 0.34
C ILE A 61 2.10 20.06 1.06
#